data_AF-A0A4P5RXM5-F1
#
_entry.id   AF-A0A4P5RXM5-F1
#
_cell.length_a   1.000
_cell.length_b   1.000
_cell.length_c   1.000
_cell.angle_alpha   90.00
_cell.angle_beta   90.00
_cell.angle_gamma   90.00
#
_symmetry.space_group_name_H-M   'P 1'
#
loop_
_entity.id
_entity.type
_entity.pdbx_description
1 polymer ?
#
loop_
_entity_poly.entity_id
_entity_poly.type
_entity_poly.pdbx_seq_one_letter_code
_entity_poly.pdbx_strand_id
1 'polypeptide(L)' 'MLRKLKSLGYSANLSYALGFLSVIGSIVIWFTQGGTESGLEGAAGERFGIFIGLWAPTFMAIGNGIDNLKD' A
#
# COMPACT_ATOMS: atom_id res chain seq x y z
N MET A 1 -7.16 -9.46 16.66
CA MET A 1 -6.60 -9.60 15.29
C MET A 1 -5.16 -9.11 15.20
N LEU A 2 -4.88 -7.84 15.55
CA LEU A 2 -3.52 -7.27 15.45
C LEU A 2 -2.45 -8.03 16.26
N ARG A 3 -2.79 -8.57 17.44
CA ARG A 3 -1.88 -9.46 18.19
C ARG A 3 -1.51 -10.73 17.41
N LYS A 4 -2.44 -11.30 16.63
CA LYS A 4 -2.15 -12.45 15.76
C LYS A 4 -1.20 -12.06 14.62
N LEU A 5 -1.39 -10.89 14.02
CA LEU A 5 -0.45 -10.33 13.04
C LEU A 5 0.95 -10.16 13.67
N LYS A 6 1.05 -9.51 14.84
CA LYS A 6 2.32 -9.37 15.59
C LYS A 6 2.97 -10.73 15.88
N SER A 7 2.18 -11.74 16.30
CA SER A 7 2.71 -13.10 16.55
C SER A 7 3.13 -13.84 15.27
N LEU A 8 2.59 -13.47 14.10
CA LEU A 8 3.01 -13.99 12.80
C LEU A 8 4.26 -13.27 12.25
N GLY A 9 4.84 -12.34 13.01
CA GLY A 9 6.06 -11.61 12.64
C GLY A 9 5.81 -10.27 11.93
N TYR A 10 4.56 -9.82 11.79
CA TYR A 10 4.30 -8.45 11.31
C TYR A 10 4.74 -7.43 12.37
N SER A 11 5.65 -6.54 12.00
CA SER A 11 6.07 -5.40 12.83
C SER A 11 5.47 -4.09 12.33
N ALA A 12 5.38 -3.09 13.21
CA ALA A 12 4.93 -1.76 12.84
C ALA A 12 5.79 -1.16 11.71
N ASN A 13 7.12 -1.30 11.82
CA ASN A 13 8.07 -0.86 10.79
C ASN A 13 7.83 -1.53 9.43
N LEU A 14 7.52 -2.83 9.41
CA LEU A 14 7.17 -3.53 8.17
C LEU A 14 5.87 -2.96 7.57
N SER A 15 4.85 -2.72 8.39
CA SER A 15 3.60 -2.10 7.92
C SER A 15 3.85 -0.70 7.36
N TYR A 16 4.63 0.15 8.02
CA TYR A 16 4.98 1.46 7.48
C TYR A 16 5.75 1.36 6.16
N ALA A 17 6.72 0.45 6.07
CA ALA A 17 7.46 0.21 4.83
C ALA A 17 6.53 -0.23 3.69
N LEU A 18 5.57 -1.13 3.95
CA LEU A 18 4.57 -1.55 2.96
C LEU A 18 3.68 -0.37 2.51
N GLY A 19 3.33 0.54 3.42
CA GLY A 19 2.59 1.75 3.09
C GLY A 19 3.38 2.70 2.18
N PHE A 20 4.67 2.89 2.42
CA PHE A 20 5.52 3.67 1.50
C PHE A 20 5.74 2.96 0.16
N LEU A 21 5.96 1.64 0.20
CA LEU A 21 6.14 0.82 -1.00
C LEU A 21 4.88 0.81 -1.87
N SER A 22 3.68 0.89 -1.30
CA SER A 22 2.45 0.95 -2.11
C SER A 22 2.32 2.28 -2.85
N VAL A 23 2.78 3.40 -2.27
CA VAL A 23 2.82 4.69 -2.96
C VAL A 23 3.80 4.64 -4.12
N ILE A 24 5.04 4.22 -3.88
CA ILE A 24 6.05 4.11 -4.95
C ILE A 24 5.58 3.12 -6.03
N GLY A 25 5.07 1.96 -5.59
CA GLY A 25 4.50 0.94 -6.48
C GLY A 25 3.36 1.46 -7.33
N SER A 26 2.48 2.32 -6.80
CA SER A 26 1.40 2.93 -7.59
C SER A 26 1.91 3.80 -8.74
N ILE A 27 2.98 4.57 -8.52
CA ILE A 27 3.59 5.41 -9.55
C ILE A 27 4.24 4.55 -10.63
N VAL A 28 4.97 3.52 -10.21
CA VAL A 28 5.61 2.56 -11.14
C VAL A 28 4.54 1.87 -11.99
N ILE A 29 3.48 1.34 -11.36
CA ILE A 29 2.39 0.65 -12.05
C ILE A 29 1.64 1.57 -13.01
N TRP A 30 1.31 2.79 -12.58
CA TRP A 30 0.69 3.77 -13.46
C TRP A 30 1.56 4.02 -14.70
N PHE A 31 2.87 4.20 -14.50
CA PHE A 31 3.81 4.44 -15.60
C PHE A 31 3.96 3.24 -16.53
N THR A 32 4.02 2.01 -16.01
CA THR A 32 4.20 0.81 -16.85
C THR A 32 2.92 0.35 -17.54
N GLN A 33 1.74 0.63 -16.97
CA GLN A 33 0.45 0.19 -17.50
C GLN A 33 -0.24 1.25 -18.37
N GLY A 34 0.54 2.03 -19.12
CA GLY A 34 0.00 2.98 -20.09
C GLY A 34 -0.63 4.22 -19.47
N GLY A 35 -0.39 4.54 -18.20
CA GLY A 35 -0.94 5.72 -17.54
C GLY A 35 -0.52 7.07 -18.16
N THR A 36 0.49 7.06 -19.04
CA THR A 36 0.90 8.20 -19.86
C THR A 36 0.20 8.26 -21.22
N GLU A 37 -0.56 7.23 -21.57
CA GLU A 37 -1.27 7.09 -22.85
C GLU A 37 -2.69 7.64 -22.74
N SER A 38 -3.22 8.16 -23.84
CA SER A 38 -4.58 8.67 -23.90
C SER A 38 -5.57 7.57 -24.30
N GLY A 39 -6.74 7.53 -23.67
CA GLY A 39 -7.83 6.64 -24.05
C GLY A 39 -7.99 5.46 -23.09
N LEU A 40 -8.46 4.32 -23.62
CA LEU A 40 -8.81 3.15 -22.81
C LEU A 40 -7.59 2.52 -22.11
N GLU A 41 -6.42 2.57 -22.75
CA GLU A 41 -5.17 2.01 -22.21
C GLU A 41 -4.70 2.81 -20.98
N GLY A 42 -4.74 4.14 -21.03
CA GLY A 42 -4.45 5.01 -19.88
C GLY A 42 -5.42 4.84 -18.72
N ALA A 43 -6.73 4.70 -19.01
CA ALA A 43 -7.74 4.52 -17.97
C ALA A 43 -7.51 3.25 -17.13
N ALA A 44 -6.94 2.18 -17.71
CA ALA A 44 -6.59 0.98 -16.98
C ALA A 44 -5.40 1.22 -16.03
N GLY A 45 -4.34 1.89 -16.51
CA GLY A 45 -3.16 2.23 -15.72
C GLY A 45 -3.48 3.18 -14.55
N GLU A 46 -4.30 4.20 -14.78
CA GLU A 46 -4.78 5.13 -13.75
C GLU A 46 -5.54 4.41 -12.63
N ARG A 47 -6.52 3.57 -12.99
CA ARG A 47 -7.34 2.84 -12.01
C ARG A 47 -6.51 1.86 -11.20
N PHE A 48 -5.58 1.16 -11.85
CA PHE A 48 -4.75 0.18 -11.16
C PHE A 48 -3.72 0.86 -10.24
N GLY A 49 -3.07 1.93 -10.71
CA GLY A 49 -2.19 2.75 -9.88
C GLY A 49 -2.91 3.28 -8.63
N ILE A 50 -4.07 3.93 -8.79
CA ILE A 50 -4.86 4.44 -7.66
C ILE A 50 -5.24 3.32 -6.69
N PHE A 51 -5.66 2.16 -7.18
CA PHE A 51 -6.04 1.04 -6.32
C PHE A 51 -4.91 0.61 -5.39
N ILE A 52 -3.67 0.51 -5.91
CA ILE A 52 -2.49 0.17 -5.10
C ILE A 52 -2.10 1.33 -4.16
N GLY A 53 -2.18 2.58 -4.64
CA GLY A 53 -1.87 3.76 -3.84
C GLY A 53 -2.75 3.89 -2.60
N LEU A 54 -4.02 3.47 -2.69
CA LEU A 54 -4.98 3.48 -1.59
C LEU A 54 -4.68 2.49 -0.45
N TRP A 55 -3.73 1.56 -0.63
CA TRP A 55 -3.34 0.65 0.46
C TRP A 55 -2.49 1.33 1.54
N ALA A 56 -1.87 2.47 1.24
CA ALA A 56 -1.02 3.22 2.17
C ALA A 56 -1.71 3.51 3.51
N PRO A 57 -2.90 4.16 3.57
CA PRO A 57 -3.58 4.44 4.84
C PRO A 57 -3.90 3.16 5.63
N THR A 58 -4.24 2.05 4.97
CA THR A 58 -4.50 0.78 5.64
C THR A 58 -3.24 0.24 6.31
N PHE A 59 -2.10 0.23 5.60
CA PHE A 59 -0.83 -0.21 6.17
C PHE A 59 -0.36 0.70 7.31
N MET A 60 -0.53 2.02 7.19
CA MET A 60 -0.23 2.97 8.26
C MET A 60 -1.11 2.73 9.50
N ALA A 61 -2.41 2.48 9.31
CA ALA A 61 -3.33 2.16 10.40
C ALA A 61 -2.97 0.84 11.11
N ILE A 62 -2.58 -0.20 10.34
CA ILE A 62 -2.09 -1.46 10.91
C ILE A 62 -0.80 -1.23 11.71
N GLY A 63 0.16 -0.49 11.15
CA GLY A 63 1.42 -0.16 11.81
C GLY A 63 1.19 0.56 13.14
N ASN A 64 0.38 1.62 13.13
CA ASN A 64 -0.01 2.34 14.34
C ASN A 64 -0.70 1.43 15.35
N GLY A 65 -1.59 0.56 14.87
CA GLY A 65 -2.28 -0.41 15.71
C GLY A 65 -1.33 -1.38 16.38
N ILE A 66 -0.29 -1.87 15.68
CA ILE A 66 0.72 -2.78 16.22
C ILE A 66 1.63 -2.05 17.22
N ASP A 67 2.05 -0.83 16.90
CA ASP A 67 2.98 -0.03 17.73
C ASP A 67 2.34 0.35 19.09
N ASN A 68 1.03 0.58 19.09
CA ASN A 68 0.27 0.89 20.30
C ASN A 68 -0.26 -0.35 21.06
N LEU A 69 0.07 -1.57 20.62
CA LEU A 69 -0.28 -2.78 21.38
C LEU A 69 0.53 -2.80 22.68
N LYS A 70 -0.15 -2.52 23.81
CA LYS A 70 0.36 -2.84 25.14
C LYS A 70 0.46 -4.36 25.26
N ASP A 71 1.61 -4.86 25.69
CA ASP A 71 1.82 -6.31 25.84
C ASP A 71 0.81 -6.93 26.82
#